data_AF-U2EMT8-F1
#
_entry.id   AF-U2EMT8-F1
#
_cell.length_a   1.000
_cell.length_b   1.000
_cell.length_c   1.000
_cell.angle_alpha   90.00
_cell.angle_beta   90.00
_cell.angle_gamma   90.00
#
_symmetry.space_group_name_H-M   'P 1'
#
loop_
_entity.id
_entity.type
_entity.pdbx_description
1 polymer ?
#
loop_
_entity_poly.entity_id
_entity_poly.type
_entity_poly.pdbx_seq_one_letter_code
_entity_poly.pdbx_strand_id
1 'polypeptide(L)'
;MAIKEDLTQIKQEIGAQEQFLESMIKGERFFRKYKKFMIIAIIVAVIAIIGFYSNKIINDNRIEDANLAYSRLILNPSDANALSILKEKEPNLYALFSLQQKLDKNETNGISELANLKVNPIVKDIILSQDGNANTQILSEYSTLLKGFELLKQNKIKEANDEFNKISLDSQLQTLVKNLKHYQGIK
;
A
#
# COMPACT_ATOMS: atom_id res chain seq x y z
N MET A 1 -7.01 71.21 -21.43
CA MET A 1 -6.53 69.85 -21.10
C MET A 1 -7.62 69.03 -20.42
N ALA A 2 -8.33 69.57 -19.42
CA ALA A 2 -9.44 68.91 -18.72
C ALA A 2 -10.48 68.19 -19.62
N ILE A 3 -11.02 68.85 -20.66
CA ILE A 3 -12.04 68.22 -21.55
C ILE A 3 -11.47 67.02 -22.34
N LYS A 4 -10.17 67.05 -22.68
CA LYS A 4 -9.51 65.92 -23.35
C LYS A 4 -9.35 64.75 -22.38
N GLU A 5 -8.97 65.02 -21.13
CA GLU A 5 -8.83 64.02 -20.06
C GLU A 5 -10.16 63.33 -19.76
N ASP A 6 -11.26 64.08 -19.57
CA ASP A 6 -12.61 63.55 -19.35
C ASP A 6 -13.06 62.65 -20.52
N LEU A 7 -12.79 63.06 -21.76
CA LEU A 7 -13.10 62.26 -22.94
C LEU A 7 -12.29 60.95 -23.00
N THR A 8 -11.01 60.97 -22.61
CA THR A 8 -10.21 59.74 -22.50
C THR A 8 -10.73 58.81 -21.41
N GLN A 9 -11.14 59.35 -20.27
CA GLN A 9 -11.62 58.58 -19.13
C GLN A 9 -12.96 57.89 -19.44
N ILE A 10 -13.91 58.61 -20.05
CA ILE A 10 -15.18 58.05 -20.54
C ILE A 10 -14.93 56.95 -21.57
N LYS A 11 -13.97 57.13 -22.49
CA LYS A 11 -13.65 56.14 -23.52
C LYS A 11 -13.04 54.86 -22.92
N GLN A 12 -12.28 55.00 -21.84
CA GLN A 12 -11.66 53.90 -21.12
C GLN A 12 -12.69 53.11 -20.30
N GLU A 13 -13.65 53.79 -19.67
CA GLU A 13 -14.78 53.16 -18.98
C GLU A 13 -15.70 52.39 -19.94
N ILE A 14 -16.00 52.96 -21.11
CA ILE A 14 -16.81 52.29 -22.14
C ILE A 14 -16.08 51.03 -22.66
N GLY A 15 -14.78 51.11 -22.91
CA GLY A 15 -13.98 49.95 -23.33
C GLY A 15 -13.88 48.86 -22.26
N ALA A 16 -13.83 49.24 -20.97
CA ALA A 16 -13.87 48.29 -19.85
C ALA A 16 -15.23 47.58 -19.74
N GLN A 17 -16.34 48.30 -19.97
CA GLN A 17 -17.68 47.71 -20.01
C GLN A 17 -17.88 46.78 -21.21
N GLU A 18 -17.36 47.13 -22.38
CA GLU A 18 -17.38 46.25 -23.57
C GLU A 18 -16.58 44.97 -23.34
N GLN A 19 -15.36 45.08 -22.79
CA GLN A 19 -14.56 43.90 -22.44
C GLN A 19 -15.25 43.04 -21.37
N PHE A 20 -15.94 43.65 -20.43
CA PHE A 20 -16.72 42.95 -19.42
C PHE A 20 -17.89 42.18 -20.05
N LEU A 21 -18.67 42.83 -20.92
CA LEU A 21 -19.78 42.20 -21.64
C LEU A 21 -19.29 41.09 -22.59
N GLU A 22 -18.20 41.32 -23.32
CA GLU A 22 -17.60 40.33 -24.20
C GLU A 22 -17.11 39.11 -23.41
N SER A 23 -16.53 39.33 -22.23
CA SER A 23 -16.11 38.27 -21.32
C SER A 23 -17.30 37.49 -20.77
N MET A 24 -18.41 38.15 -20.42
CA MET A 24 -19.64 37.48 -20.01
C MET A 24 -20.23 36.61 -21.13
N ILE A 25 -20.28 37.12 -22.36
CA ILE A 25 -20.82 36.40 -23.52
C ILE A 25 -19.93 35.20 -23.88
N LYS A 26 -18.59 35.36 -23.85
CA LYS A 26 -17.64 34.26 -24.05
C LYS A 26 -17.78 33.20 -22.95
N GLY A 27 -17.91 33.64 -21.69
CA GLY A 27 -18.13 32.77 -20.54
C GLY A 27 -19.41 31.95 -20.66
N GLU A 28 -20.51 32.58 -21.06
CA GLU A 28 -21.78 31.90 -21.28
C GLU A 28 -21.68 30.85 -22.40
N ARG A 29 -21.06 31.20 -23.53
CA ARG A 29 -20.90 30.29 -24.67
C ARG A 29 -20.00 29.10 -24.31
N PHE A 30 -18.95 29.34 -23.53
CA PHE A 30 -18.07 28.30 -22.98
C PHE A 30 -18.86 27.38 -22.04
N PHE A 31 -19.61 27.94 -21.08
CA PHE A 31 -20.38 27.16 -20.13
C PHE A 31 -21.45 26.32 -20.83
N ARG A 32 -22.20 26.89 -21.79
CA ARG A 32 -23.18 26.14 -22.59
C ARG A 32 -22.54 25.02 -23.42
N LYS A 33 -21.35 25.25 -24.01
CA LYS A 33 -20.64 24.26 -24.83
C LYS A 33 -20.10 23.10 -23.99
N TYR A 34 -19.55 23.37 -22.81
CA TYR A 34 -18.91 22.36 -21.97
C TYR A 34 -19.77 21.88 -20.79
N LYS A 35 -21.01 22.35 -20.65
CA LYS A 35 -21.94 21.98 -19.56
C LYS A 35 -22.00 20.47 -19.32
N LYS A 36 -22.11 19.68 -20.40
CA LYS A 36 -22.16 18.21 -20.31
C LYS A 36 -20.85 17.61 -19.75
N PHE A 37 -19.69 18.09 -20.20
CA PHE A 37 -18.40 17.65 -19.70
C PHE A 37 -18.18 18.04 -18.23
N MET A 38 -18.60 19.25 -17.83
CA MET A 38 -18.55 19.67 -16.43
C MET A 38 -19.43 18.79 -15.53
N ILE A 39 -20.65 18.45 -15.98
CA ILE A 39 -21.54 17.54 -15.23
C ILE A 39 -20.90 16.16 -15.09
N ILE A 40 -20.31 15.61 -16.15
CA ILE A 40 -19.62 14.32 -16.10
C ILE A 40 -18.43 14.39 -15.12
N ALA A 41 -17.63 15.46 -15.16
CA ALA A 41 -16.51 15.64 -14.26
C ALA A 41 -16.96 15.70 -12.79
N ILE A 42 -18.07 16.38 -12.49
CA ILE A 42 -18.66 16.44 -11.15
C ILE A 42 -19.13 15.04 -10.72
N ILE A 43 -19.80 14.29 -11.58
CA ILE A 43 -20.27 12.93 -11.27
C ILE A 43 -19.08 12.02 -10.94
N VAL A 44 -18.02 12.05 -11.76
CA VAL A 44 -16.81 11.27 -11.52
C VAL A 44 -16.14 11.66 -10.20
N ALA A 45 -16.05 12.96 -9.91
CA ALA A 45 -15.50 13.44 -8.64
C ALA A 45 -16.31 12.93 -7.44
N VAL A 46 -17.64 12.97 -7.51
CA VAL A 46 -18.51 12.44 -6.44
C VAL A 46 -18.31 10.94 -6.24
N ILE A 47 -18.26 10.15 -7.32
CA ILE A 47 -18.01 8.70 -7.25
C ILE A 47 -16.63 8.42 -6.62
N ALA A 48 -15.59 9.14 -7.02
CA ALA A 48 -14.25 8.99 -6.47
C ALA A 48 -14.21 9.30 -4.96
N ILE A 49 -14.89 10.38 -4.53
CA ILE A 49 -15.01 10.75 -3.12
C ILE A 49 -15.73 9.64 -2.33
N ILE A 50 -16.89 9.17 -2.81
CA ILE A 50 -17.65 8.10 -2.15
C ILE A 50 -16.81 6.83 -2.05
N GLY A 51 -16.12 6.44 -3.12
CA GLY A 51 -15.25 5.27 -3.14
C GLY A 51 -14.09 5.38 -2.16
N PHE A 52 -13.47 6.55 -2.05
CA PHE A 52 -12.37 6.80 -1.11
C PHE A 52 -12.83 6.75 0.36
N TYR A 53 -13.93 7.44 0.70
CA TYR A 53 -14.47 7.46 2.06
C TYR A 53 -15.03 6.10 2.48
N SER A 54 -15.72 5.39 1.58
CA SER A 54 -16.23 4.04 1.86
C SER A 54 -15.09 3.07 2.15
N ASN A 55 -14.02 3.10 1.35
CA ASN A 55 -12.86 2.23 1.57
C ASN A 55 -12.18 2.50 2.92
N LYS A 56 -12.07 3.77 3.34
CA LYS A 56 -11.45 4.12 4.62
C LYS A 56 -12.25 3.55 5.80
N ILE A 57 -13.57 3.77 5.83
CA ILE A 57 -14.44 3.28 6.91
C ILE A 57 -14.44 1.76 6.97
N ILE A 58 -14.52 1.09 5.82
CA ILE A 58 -14.51 -0.38 5.76
C ILE A 58 -13.18 -0.95 6.26
N ASN A 59 -12.06 -0.33 5.89
CA ASN A 59 -10.74 -0.81 6.29
C ASN A 59 -10.43 -0.56 7.77
N ASP A 60 -10.84 0.59 8.32
CA ASP A 60 -10.66 0.90 9.73
C ASP A 60 -11.47 -0.06 10.61
N ASN A 61 -12.74 -0.31 10.26
CA ASN A 61 -13.58 -1.31 10.93
C ASN A 61 -12.99 -2.73 10.82
N ARG A 62 -12.45 -3.11 9.65
CA ARG A 62 -11.81 -4.43 9.47
C ARG A 62 -10.65 -4.64 10.45
N ILE A 63 -9.79 -3.64 10.62
CA ILE A 63 -8.63 -3.74 11.51
C ILE A 63 -9.07 -3.80 12.97
N GLU A 64 -10.03 -2.96 13.37
CA GLU A 64 -10.57 -2.95 14.73
C GLU A 64 -11.23 -4.30 15.08
N ASP A 65 -12.11 -4.79 14.21
CA ASP A 65 -12.79 -6.08 14.39
C ASP A 65 -11.79 -7.24 14.50
N ALA A 66 -10.76 -7.24 13.65
CA ALA A 66 -9.71 -8.26 13.69
C ALA A 66 -8.90 -8.21 14.99
N ASN A 67 -8.54 -7.02 15.48
CA ASN A 67 -7.80 -6.85 16.73
C ASN A 67 -8.63 -7.27 17.95
N LEU A 68 -9.93 -6.94 17.96
CA LEU A 68 -10.86 -7.38 19.00
C LEU A 68 -11.01 -8.90 19.00
N ALA A 69 -11.19 -9.50 17.82
CA ALA A 69 -11.24 -10.96 17.67
C ALA A 69 -9.95 -11.63 18.15
N TYR A 70 -8.79 -11.11 17.75
CA TYR A 70 -7.50 -11.63 18.21
C TYR A 70 -7.32 -11.50 19.73
N SER A 71 -7.74 -10.37 20.32
CA SER A 71 -7.70 -10.18 21.78
C SER A 71 -8.58 -11.19 22.51
N ARG A 72 -9.76 -11.52 21.98
CA ARG A 72 -10.61 -12.59 22.51
C ARG A 72 -9.94 -13.95 22.41
N LEU A 73 -9.25 -14.24 21.31
CA LEU A 73 -8.54 -15.50 21.09
C LEU A 73 -7.33 -15.69 22.00
N ILE A 74 -6.64 -14.61 22.39
CA ILE A 74 -5.59 -14.67 23.42
C ILE A 74 -6.16 -15.17 24.75
N LEU A 75 -7.36 -14.71 25.12
CA LEU A 75 -8.01 -15.10 26.38
C LEU A 75 -8.72 -16.46 26.29
N ASN A 76 -9.33 -16.75 25.14
CA ASN A 76 -10.05 -17.98 24.85
C ASN A 76 -9.71 -18.49 23.43
N PRO A 77 -8.66 -19.32 23.28
CA PRO A 77 -8.20 -19.79 21.98
C PRO A 77 -9.20 -20.64 21.18
N SER A 78 -10.25 -21.12 21.84
CA SER A 78 -11.31 -21.97 21.26
C SER A 78 -12.57 -21.18 20.87
N ASP A 79 -12.56 -19.85 20.96
CA ASP A 79 -13.70 -19.02 20.54
C ASP A 79 -13.92 -19.11 19.02
N ALA A 80 -14.90 -19.93 18.63
CA ALA A 80 -15.24 -20.17 17.23
C ALA A 80 -15.70 -18.90 16.49
N ASN A 81 -16.36 -17.97 17.19
CA ASN A 81 -16.82 -16.72 16.60
C ASN A 81 -15.63 -15.80 16.31
N ALA A 82 -14.75 -15.63 17.29
CA ALA A 82 -13.53 -14.83 17.13
C ALA A 82 -12.58 -15.43 16.07
N LEU A 83 -12.48 -16.77 15.98
CA LEU A 83 -11.75 -17.45 14.91
C LEU A 83 -12.31 -17.12 13.52
N SER A 84 -13.64 -17.14 13.36
CA SER A 84 -14.28 -16.83 12.08
C SER A 84 -14.07 -15.37 11.68
N ILE A 85 -14.24 -14.43 12.62
CA ILE A 85 -14.00 -13.00 12.39
C ILE A 85 -12.55 -12.78 11.99
N LEU A 86 -11.60 -13.36 12.71
CA LEU A 86 -10.18 -13.20 12.43
C LEU A 86 -9.82 -13.76 11.04
N LYS A 87 -10.36 -14.93 10.66
CA LYS A 87 -10.11 -15.56 9.36
C LYS A 87 -10.63 -14.71 8.19
N GLU A 88 -11.79 -14.09 8.35
CA GLU A 88 -12.41 -13.25 7.31
C GLU A 88 -11.71 -11.90 7.20
N LYS A 89 -11.46 -11.24 8.33
CA LYS A 89 -10.99 -9.84 8.38
C LYS A 89 -9.47 -9.73 8.22
N GLU A 90 -8.69 -10.63 8.83
CA GLU A 90 -7.22 -10.64 8.77
C GLU A 90 -6.66 -12.07 8.65
N PRO A 91 -6.69 -12.67 7.44
CA PRO A 91 -6.29 -14.07 7.22
C PRO A 91 -4.81 -14.33 7.57
N ASN A 92 -3.93 -13.34 7.45
CA ASN A 92 -2.53 -13.44 7.89
C ASN A 92 -2.44 -13.73 9.38
N LEU A 93 -3.15 -12.95 10.19
CA LEU A 93 -3.13 -13.07 11.65
C LEU A 93 -3.83 -14.36 12.10
N TYR A 94 -4.93 -14.74 11.44
CA TYR A 94 -5.56 -16.05 11.65
C TYR A 94 -4.61 -17.21 11.38
N ALA A 95 -3.87 -17.18 10.27
CA ALA A 95 -2.96 -18.24 9.90
C ALA A 95 -1.80 -18.37 10.89
N LEU A 96 -1.21 -17.24 11.32
CA LEU A 96 -0.16 -17.22 12.34
C LEU A 96 -0.65 -17.69 13.71
N PHE A 97 -1.84 -17.26 14.12
CA PHE A 97 -2.46 -17.70 15.37
C PHE A 97 -2.74 -19.22 15.36
N SER A 98 -3.28 -19.71 14.25
CA SER A 98 -3.57 -21.14 14.07
C SER A 98 -2.28 -21.97 14.01
N LEU A 99 -1.23 -21.44 13.38
CA LEU A 99 0.10 -22.03 13.37
C LEU A 99 0.65 -22.14 14.80
N GLN A 100 0.61 -21.06 15.58
CA GLN A 100 1.04 -21.06 16.97
C GLN A 100 0.32 -22.14 17.79
N GLN A 101 -1.02 -22.21 17.70
CA GLN A 101 -1.79 -23.22 18.42
C GLN A 101 -1.40 -24.66 18.03
N LYS A 102 -1.11 -24.90 16.75
CA LYS A 102 -0.65 -26.20 16.26
C LYS A 102 0.73 -26.55 16.80
N LEU A 103 1.66 -25.60 16.78
CA LEU A 103 3.01 -25.77 17.33
C LEU A 103 2.98 -26.03 18.84
N ASP A 104 2.18 -25.29 19.60
CA ASP A 104 2.01 -25.47 21.05
C ASP A 104 1.47 -26.87 21.40
N LYS A 105 0.66 -27.45 20.51
CA LYS A 105 0.10 -28.82 20.64
C LYS A 105 0.99 -29.90 20.02
N ASN A 106 2.13 -29.56 19.42
CA ASN A 106 2.95 -30.45 18.60
C ASN A 106 2.16 -31.14 17.46
N GLU A 107 1.15 -30.45 16.91
CA GLU A 107 0.34 -30.93 15.79
C GLU A 107 0.89 -30.40 14.46
N THR A 108 1.68 -31.21 13.75
CA THR A 108 2.20 -30.83 12.44
C THR A 108 1.19 -31.02 11.30
N ASN A 109 0.14 -31.80 11.54
CA ASN A 109 -0.86 -32.12 10.52
C ASN A 109 -1.64 -30.87 10.09
N GLY A 110 -1.69 -30.63 8.77
CA GLY A 110 -2.44 -29.53 8.18
C GLY A 110 -1.83 -28.14 8.42
N ILE A 111 -0.53 -28.04 8.74
CA ILE A 111 0.18 -26.75 8.73
C ILE A 111 0.23 -26.21 7.29
N SER A 112 0.57 -27.05 6.31
CA SER A 112 0.56 -26.68 4.88
C SER A 112 -0.79 -26.12 4.39
N GLU A 113 -1.92 -26.53 4.99
CA GLU A 113 -3.23 -26.00 4.61
C GLU A 113 -3.40 -24.52 4.96
N LEU A 114 -2.72 -24.04 6.01
CA LEU A 114 -2.72 -22.62 6.38
C LEU A 114 -2.04 -21.77 5.30
N ALA A 115 -1.08 -22.35 4.56
CA ALA A 115 -0.40 -21.68 3.44
C ALA A 115 -1.28 -21.56 2.18
N ASN A 116 -2.40 -22.28 2.11
CA ASN A 116 -3.39 -22.18 1.03
C ASN A 116 -4.41 -21.05 1.25
N LEU A 117 -4.41 -20.44 2.44
CA LEU A 117 -5.22 -19.26 2.72
C LEU A 117 -4.71 -18.05 1.92
N LYS A 118 -5.55 -17.01 1.83
CA LYS A 118 -5.18 -15.74 1.19
C LYS A 118 -4.24 -14.93 2.09
N VAL A 119 -3.05 -15.47 2.33
CA VAL A 119 -1.99 -14.86 3.12
C VAL A 119 -0.93 -14.21 2.25
N ASN A 120 -0.18 -13.27 2.81
CA ASN A 120 0.93 -12.65 2.11
C ASN A 120 2.09 -13.66 1.93
N PRO A 121 3.02 -13.40 1.00
CA PRO A 121 4.11 -14.32 0.71
C PRO A 121 5.02 -14.64 1.90
N ILE A 122 5.27 -13.67 2.79
CA ILE A 122 6.13 -13.87 3.97
C ILE A 122 5.47 -14.83 4.98
N VAL A 123 4.19 -14.62 5.29
CA VAL A 123 3.43 -15.51 6.19
C VAL A 123 3.34 -16.90 5.60
N LYS A 124 3.12 -17.02 4.28
CA LYS A 124 3.17 -18.30 3.58
C LYS A 124 4.50 -19.02 3.78
N ASP A 125 5.61 -18.30 3.61
CA ASP A 125 6.96 -18.85 3.76
C ASP A 125 7.23 -19.32 5.20
N ILE A 126 6.78 -18.54 6.19
CA ILE A 126 6.85 -18.89 7.61
C ILE A 126 6.06 -20.18 7.90
N ILE A 127 4.85 -20.31 7.36
CA ILE A 127 4.03 -21.52 7.56
C ILE A 127 4.72 -22.75 6.95
N LEU A 128 5.18 -22.63 5.70
CA LEU A 128 5.84 -23.74 5.00
C LEU A 128 7.15 -24.15 5.66
N SER A 129 7.87 -23.21 6.28
CA SER A 129 9.09 -23.53 7.02
C SER A 129 8.85 -24.43 8.24
N GLN A 130 7.66 -24.36 8.84
CA GLN A 130 7.30 -25.18 10.01
C GLN A 130 6.83 -26.59 9.62
N ASP A 131 6.38 -26.78 8.37
CA ASP A 131 5.91 -28.08 7.86
C ASP A 131 7.04 -28.95 7.27
N GLY A 132 8.30 -28.53 7.45
CA GLY A 132 9.47 -29.19 6.83
C GLY A 132 9.55 -29.01 5.31
N ASN A 133 8.70 -28.17 4.72
CA ASN A 133 8.69 -27.89 3.29
C ASN A 133 9.77 -26.83 2.97
N ALA A 134 10.75 -27.22 2.14
CA ALA A 134 11.97 -26.44 1.89
C ALA A 134 11.78 -25.23 0.97
N ASN A 135 10.55 -24.93 0.54
CA ASN A 135 10.29 -23.83 -0.39
C ASN A 135 10.18 -22.48 0.35
N THR A 136 11.21 -22.18 1.16
CA THR A 136 11.36 -20.99 2.01
C THR A 136 12.19 -19.91 1.32
N GLN A 137 11.87 -19.62 0.05
CA GLN A 137 12.71 -18.77 -0.79
C GLN A 137 12.90 -17.39 -0.17
N ILE A 138 11.85 -16.79 0.40
CA ILE A 138 11.93 -15.43 0.95
C ILE A 138 12.79 -15.41 2.22
N LEU A 139 12.56 -16.35 3.14
CA LEU A 139 13.29 -16.45 4.40
C LEU A 139 14.76 -16.82 4.17
N SER A 140 15.04 -17.71 3.22
CA SER A 140 16.41 -18.10 2.86
C SER A 140 17.17 -16.96 2.16
N GLU A 141 16.53 -16.22 1.26
CA GLU A 141 17.10 -15.03 0.64
C GLU A 141 17.35 -13.92 1.67
N TYR A 142 16.45 -13.76 2.65
CA TYR A 142 16.64 -12.80 3.74
C TYR A 142 17.79 -13.18 4.67
N SER A 143 17.92 -14.47 5.02
CA SER A 143 19.07 -14.99 5.78
C SER A 143 20.39 -14.75 5.04
N THR A 144 20.40 -15.00 3.73
CA THR A 144 21.55 -14.73 2.84
C THR A 144 21.91 -13.25 2.83
N LEU A 145 20.92 -12.37 2.74
CA LEU A 145 21.10 -10.91 2.82
C LEU A 145 21.74 -10.49 4.15
N LEU A 146 21.22 -10.98 5.28
CA LEU A 146 21.75 -10.67 6.61
C LEU A 146 23.19 -11.14 6.77
N LYS A 147 23.51 -12.36 6.29
CA LYS A 147 24.86 -12.91 6.32
C LYS A 147 25.83 -12.10 5.46
N GLY A 148 25.43 -11.72 4.25
CA GLY A 148 26.22 -10.83 3.39
C GLY A 148 26.46 -9.46 4.02
N PHE A 149 25.45 -8.90 4.69
CA PHE A 149 25.58 -7.64 5.43
C PHE A 149 26.56 -7.74 6.61
N GLU A 150 26.55 -8.85 7.35
CA GLU A 150 27.50 -9.08 8.44
C GLU A 150 28.94 -9.21 7.92
N LEU A 151 29.14 -9.84 6.76
CA LEU A 151 30.44 -9.89 6.09
C LEU A 151 30.93 -8.49 5.65
N LEU A 152 30.03 -7.61 5.20
CA LEU A 152 30.36 -6.21 4.92
C LEU A 152 30.87 -5.48 6.16
N LYS A 153 30.22 -5.65 7.32
CA LYS A 153 30.69 -5.06 8.59
C LYS A 153 32.09 -5.55 8.98
N GLN A 154 32.42 -6.78 8.64
CA GLN A 154 33.75 -7.37 8.85
C GLN A 154 34.77 -6.95 7.78
N ASN A 155 34.41 -6.03 6.88
CA ASN A 155 35.23 -5.60 5.74
C ASN A 155 35.57 -6.73 4.74
N LYS A 156 34.81 -7.83 4.75
CA LYS A 156 34.98 -9.00 3.87
C LYS A 156 34.17 -8.83 2.59
N ILE A 157 34.51 -7.80 1.81
CA ILE A 157 33.70 -7.33 0.67
C ILE A 157 33.49 -8.40 -0.41
N LYS A 158 34.52 -9.20 -0.72
CA LYS A 158 34.41 -10.29 -1.71
C LYS A 158 33.43 -11.38 -1.24
N GLU A 159 33.61 -11.87 -0.02
CA GLU A 159 32.74 -12.90 0.56
C GLU A 159 31.30 -12.41 0.69
N ALA A 160 31.10 -11.13 1.05
CA ALA A 160 29.77 -10.51 1.08
C ALA A 160 29.11 -10.51 -0.31
N ASN A 161 29.85 -10.11 -1.35
CA ASN A 161 29.36 -10.13 -2.73
C ASN A 161 29.00 -11.54 -3.19
N ASP A 162 29.80 -12.54 -2.85
CA ASP A 162 29.55 -13.94 -3.17
C ASP A 162 28.31 -14.46 -2.46
N GLU A 163 28.09 -14.07 -1.21
CA GLU A 163 26.86 -14.39 -0.47
C GLU A 163 25.65 -13.72 -1.12
N PHE A 164 25.71 -12.43 -1.46
CA PHE A 164 24.63 -11.72 -2.13
C PHE A 164 24.26 -12.29 -3.51
N ASN A 165 25.22 -12.90 -4.23
CA ASN A 165 24.97 -13.53 -5.53
C ASN A 165 24.09 -14.79 -5.43
N LYS A 166 23.88 -15.34 -4.23
CA LYS A 166 22.97 -16.48 -3.99
C LYS A 166 21.49 -16.05 -3.97
N ILE A 167 21.21 -14.75 -3.84
CA ILE A 167 19.84 -14.22 -3.89
C ILE A 167 19.39 -14.17 -5.35
N SER A 168 18.21 -14.73 -5.64
CA SER A 168 17.70 -14.84 -7.02
C SER A 168 17.50 -13.48 -7.69
N LEU A 169 17.78 -13.38 -8.99
CA LEU A 169 17.73 -12.13 -9.75
C LEU A 169 16.31 -11.53 -9.89
N ASP A 170 15.28 -12.34 -9.68
CA ASP A 170 13.87 -11.93 -9.63
C ASP A 170 13.38 -11.60 -8.22
N SER A 171 14.25 -11.74 -7.20
CA SER A 171 13.92 -11.43 -5.81
C SER A 171 13.58 -9.96 -5.58
N GLN A 172 12.64 -9.72 -4.68
CA GLN A 172 12.31 -8.37 -4.19
C GLN A 172 13.48 -7.70 -3.45
N LEU A 173 14.45 -8.48 -2.97
CA LEU A 173 15.63 -7.97 -2.27
C LEU A 173 16.71 -7.42 -3.22
N GLN A 174 16.58 -7.62 -4.54
CA GLN A 174 17.63 -7.26 -5.50
C GLN A 174 18.00 -5.78 -5.50
N THR A 175 17.05 -4.88 -5.29
CA THR A 175 17.35 -3.44 -5.18
C THR A 175 18.25 -3.17 -3.98
N LEU A 176 17.95 -3.78 -2.83
CA LEU A 176 18.76 -3.63 -1.62
C LEU A 176 20.14 -4.28 -1.79
N VAL A 177 20.20 -5.47 -2.38
CA VAL A 177 21.46 -6.15 -2.72
C VAL A 177 22.34 -5.27 -3.60
N LYS A 178 21.80 -4.71 -4.70
CA LYS A 178 22.55 -3.81 -5.59
C LYS A 178 23.10 -2.60 -4.85
N ASN A 179 22.29 -2.00 -3.97
CA ASN A 179 22.73 -0.88 -3.14
C ASN A 179 23.85 -1.30 -2.17
N LEU A 180 23.70 -2.43 -1.48
CA LEU A 180 24.72 -2.93 -0.56
C LEU A 180 26.03 -3.30 -1.27
N LYS A 181 25.96 -3.88 -2.47
CA LYS A 181 27.15 -4.18 -3.29
C LYS A 181 27.85 -2.91 -3.77
N HIS A 182 27.09 -1.86 -4.09
CA HIS A 182 27.65 -0.60 -4.59
C HIS A 182 28.23 0.29 -3.48
N TYR A 183 27.49 0.46 -2.39
CA TYR A 183 27.85 1.34 -1.28
C TYR A 183 28.53 0.61 -0.12
N GLN A 184 28.71 -0.71 -0.21
CA GLN A 184 29.33 -1.57 0.83
C GLN A 184 28.67 -1.46 2.22
N GLY A 185 27.43 -0.96 2.29
CA GLY A 185 26.76 -0.68 3.57
C GLY A 185 27.35 0.51 4.34
N ILE A 186 28.24 1.28 3.72
CA ILE A 186 28.90 2.45 4.30
C ILE A 186 28.24 3.69 3.71
N LYS A 187 27.76 4.57 4.58
CA LYS A 187 27.40 5.95 4.25
C LYS A 187 28.41 6.87 4.90
#